data_AF-A0A917NV63-F1
#
_entry.id   AF-A0A917NV63-F1
#
_cell.length_a   1.000
_cell.length_b   1.000
_cell.length_c   1.000
_cell.angle_alpha   90.00
_cell.angle_beta   90.00
_cell.angle_gamma   90.00
#
_symmetry.space_group_name_H-M   'P 1'
#
loop_
_entity.id
_entity.type
_entity.pdbx_description
1 polymer ?
#
loop_
_entity_poly.entity_id
_entity_poly.type
_entity_poly.pdbx_seq_one_letter_code
_entity_poly.pdbx_strand_id
1 'polypeptide(L)'
;MDIATALPPAALDEALAPHFASLRAFMDRRIAELSAEVSASVQLMGMSEEAITARLSEVHAQVARLIAIPASGARNSGLELEAVVQATESAADTILEAAEAIQTWLDGGAQDTESIAALTQRVNDIFQACSFQDLTGQRIRRAIKQLQHVETMLEGLMPGGASPAEGEAPVAKLEILGHEQTVDEAAAAGPDLAQAEIDRLLNG
;
A
#
# COMPACT_ATOMS: atom_id res chain seq x y z
N MET A 1 69.24 45.78 58.35
CA MET A 1 68.69 45.57 57.00
C MET A 1 67.90 44.28 57.01
N ASP A 2 66.92 44.17 56.11
CA ASP A 2 65.97 43.06 55.90
C ASP A 2 64.67 43.16 56.73
N ILE A 3 63.68 43.92 56.23
CA ILE A 3 62.69 43.57 55.18
C ILE A 3 61.73 42.47 55.67
N ALA A 4 60.89 42.85 56.62
CA ALA A 4 59.61 42.21 56.89
C ALA A 4 58.56 43.29 57.12
N THR A 5 58.49 44.28 56.22
CA THR A 5 57.35 45.19 56.19
C THR A 5 56.26 44.46 55.44
N ALA A 6 55.42 43.72 56.16
CA ALA A 6 54.18 43.20 55.61
C ALA A 6 53.42 44.39 55.01
N LEU A 7 53.13 44.33 53.72
CA LEU A 7 52.40 45.38 53.02
C LEU A 7 51.08 45.61 53.77
N PRO A 8 50.74 46.85 54.17
CA PRO A 8 49.49 47.09 54.88
C PRO A 8 48.33 46.65 53.98
N PRO A 9 47.29 46.00 54.55
CA PRO A 9 46.22 45.36 53.78
C PRO A 9 45.56 46.29 52.75
N ALA A 10 45.43 47.59 53.07
CA ALA A 10 44.92 48.59 52.14
C ALA A 10 45.79 48.81 50.88
N ALA A 11 47.11 48.72 51.00
CA ALA A 11 48.02 48.87 49.85
C ALA A 11 48.05 47.60 48.97
N LEU A 12 47.77 46.43 49.56
CA LEU A 12 47.57 45.20 48.80
C LEU A 12 46.26 45.25 48.00
N ASP A 13 45.18 45.71 48.63
CA ASP A 13 43.88 45.89 47.98
C ASP A 13 43.95 46.91 46.83
N GLU A 14 44.65 48.02 47.02
CA GLU A 14 44.85 49.04 45.96
C GLU A 14 45.67 48.49 44.78
N ALA A 15 46.67 47.65 45.04
CA ALA A 15 47.47 47.01 43.99
C ALA A 15 46.71 45.90 43.23
N LEU A 16 45.80 45.17 43.89
CA LEU A 16 45.04 44.07 43.28
C LEU A 16 43.71 44.51 42.65
N ALA A 17 43.12 45.61 43.09
CA ALA A 17 41.89 46.18 42.55
C ALA A 17 41.86 46.29 41.00
N PRO A 18 42.89 46.81 40.30
CA PRO A 18 42.86 46.89 38.84
C PRO A 18 42.88 45.51 38.16
N HIS A 19 43.56 44.52 38.75
CA HIS A 19 43.58 43.16 38.23
C HIS A 19 42.22 42.48 38.39
N PHE A 20 41.56 42.65 39.54
CA PHE A 20 40.21 42.14 39.76
C PHE A 20 39.17 42.84 38.86
N ALA A 21 39.32 44.15 38.63
CA ALA A 21 38.48 44.89 37.69
C ALA A 21 38.64 44.39 36.24
N SER A 22 39.88 44.14 35.81
CA SER A 22 40.18 43.56 34.50
C SER A 22 39.61 42.14 34.35
N LEU A 23 39.76 41.29 35.37
CA LEU A 23 39.19 39.94 35.37
C LEU A 23 37.67 39.98 35.31
N ARG A 24 37.01 40.88 36.06
CA ARG A 24 35.56 41.06 36.00
C ARG A 24 35.10 41.48 34.62
N ALA A 25 35.76 42.48 34.02
CA ALA A 25 35.43 42.94 32.67
C ALA A 25 35.64 41.82 31.61
N PHE A 26 36.70 41.02 31.76
CA PHE A 26 36.93 39.85 30.89
C PHE A 26 35.83 38.79 31.06
N MET A 27 35.46 38.47 32.31
CA MET A 27 34.40 37.53 32.61
C MET A 27 33.04 38.00 32.09
N ASP A 28 32.69 39.28 32.27
CA ASP A 28 31.44 39.85 31.76
C ASP A 28 31.37 39.77 30.24
N ARG A 29 32.49 40.05 29.56
CA ARG A 29 32.60 39.89 28.10
C ARG A 29 32.45 38.43 27.68
N ARG A 30 33.10 37.49 28.36
CA ARG A 30 33.01 36.05 28.07
C ARG A 30 31.60 35.51 28.33
N ILE A 31 30.95 35.93 29.40
CA ILE A 31 29.57 35.58 29.72
C ILE A 31 28.64 36.10 28.62
N ALA A 32 28.81 37.34 28.18
CA ALA A 32 28.01 37.91 27.09
C ALA A 32 28.21 37.17 25.76
N GLU A 33 29.46 36.84 25.41
CA GLU A 33 29.78 36.08 24.19
C GLU A 33 29.21 34.65 24.25
N LEU A 34 29.41 33.92 25.34
CA LEU A 34 28.86 32.57 25.53
C LEU A 34 27.32 32.58 25.56
N SER A 35 26.71 33.58 26.21
CA SER A 35 25.25 33.73 26.22
C SER A 35 24.68 33.93 24.82
N ALA A 36 25.37 34.71 23.98
CA ALA A 36 24.96 34.91 22.59
C ALA A 36 25.10 33.62 21.77
N GLU A 37 26.21 32.90 21.94
CA GLU A 37 26.48 31.63 21.24
C GLU A 37 25.50 30.52 21.63
N VAL A 38 25.19 30.38 22.92
CA VAL A 38 24.19 29.43 23.42
C VAL A 38 22.80 29.79 22.90
N SER A 39 22.42 31.08 22.92
CA SER A 39 21.13 31.52 22.38
C SER A 39 20.98 31.22 20.89
N ALA A 40 22.03 31.47 20.09
CA ALA A 40 22.03 31.13 18.67
C ALA A 40 21.92 29.61 18.44
N SER A 41 22.64 28.81 19.24
CA SER A 41 22.59 27.35 19.16
C SER A 41 21.20 26.79 19.48
N VAL A 42 20.53 27.31 20.52
CA VAL A 42 19.17 26.91 20.88
C VAL A 42 18.17 27.28 19.79
N GLN A 43 18.31 28.43 19.14
CA GLN A 43 17.46 28.84 18.02
C GLN A 43 17.60 27.90 16.81
N LEU A 44 18.84 27.55 16.44
CA LEU A 44 19.09 26.60 15.35
C LEU A 44 18.52 25.21 15.65
N MET A 45 18.62 24.75 16.90
CA MET A 45 17.99 23.49 17.34
C MET A 45 16.46 23.57 17.24
N GLY A 46 15.83 24.66 17.68
CA GLY A 46 14.39 24.85 17.55
C GLY A 46 13.90 24.84 16.10
N MET A 47 14.61 25.53 15.19
CA MET A 47 14.31 25.48 13.75
C MET A 47 14.40 24.06 13.18
N SER A 48 15.36 23.26 13.67
CA SER A 48 15.53 21.87 13.23
C SER A 48 14.42 20.96 13.76
N GLU A 49 13.92 21.19 14.98
CA GLU A 49 12.79 20.46 15.56
C GLU A 49 11.49 20.75 14.79
N GLU A 50 11.25 22.01 14.44
CA GLU A 50 10.13 22.42 13.59
C GLU A 50 10.20 21.74 12.21
N ALA A 51 11.39 21.71 11.60
CA ALA A 51 11.60 21.06 10.30
C ALA A 51 11.39 19.54 10.35
N ILE A 52 11.87 18.88 11.42
CA ILE A 52 11.65 17.44 11.64
C ILE A 52 10.16 17.16 11.85
N THR A 53 9.48 17.97 12.67
CA THR A 53 8.04 17.82 12.93
C THR A 53 7.23 17.99 11.67
N ALA A 54 7.57 18.98 10.82
CA ALA A 54 6.92 19.18 9.53
C ALA A 54 7.11 17.97 8.60
N ARG A 55 8.33 17.44 8.48
CA ARG A 55 8.60 16.23 7.69
C ARG A 55 7.88 15.00 8.26
N LEU A 56 7.87 14.83 9.58
CA LEU A 56 7.18 13.70 10.21
C LEU A 56 5.67 13.79 9.97
N SER A 57 5.09 14.99 10.04
CA SER A 57 3.69 15.22 9.70
C SER A 57 3.39 14.90 8.25
N GLU A 58 4.29 15.25 7.33
CA GLU A 58 4.16 14.91 5.90
C GLU A 58 4.23 13.41 5.67
N VAL A 59 5.20 12.73 6.29
CA VAL A 59 5.32 11.26 6.25
C VAL A 59 4.08 10.60 6.86
N HIS A 60 3.61 11.07 8.02
CA HIS A 60 2.37 10.57 8.63
C HIS A 60 1.16 10.77 7.71
N ALA A 61 1.06 11.91 7.01
CA ALA A 61 -0.01 12.14 6.04
C ALA A 61 0.11 11.22 4.80
N GLN A 62 1.32 10.95 4.33
CA GLN A 62 1.58 9.98 3.24
C GLN A 62 1.21 8.56 3.67
N VAL A 63 1.66 8.13 4.85
CA VAL A 63 1.33 6.83 5.44
C VAL A 63 -0.19 6.70 5.68
N ALA A 64 -0.85 7.74 6.18
CA ALA A 64 -2.30 7.73 6.36
C ALA A 64 -3.05 7.57 5.03
N ARG A 65 -2.59 8.21 3.94
CA ARG A 65 -3.14 7.97 2.60
C ARG A 65 -2.93 6.53 2.14
N LEU A 66 -1.73 5.98 2.34
CA LEU A 66 -1.43 4.58 2.04
C LEU A 66 -2.24 3.58 2.87
N ILE A 67 -2.62 3.90 4.11
CA ILE A 67 -3.43 3.06 4.99
C ILE A 67 -4.94 3.26 4.75
N ALA A 68 -5.36 4.39 4.16
CA ALA A 68 -6.75 4.63 3.79
C ALA A 68 -7.15 3.92 2.48
N ILE A 69 -6.24 3.82 1.52
CA ILE A 69 -6.43 3.14 0.21
C ILE A 69 -6.68 1.60 0.29
N PRO A 70 -6.08 0.80 1.19
CA PRO A 70 -6.25 -0.64 1.25
C PRO A 70 -7.49 -1.07 2.06
N ALA A 71 -8.15 -0.15 2.78
CA ALA A 71 -9.30 -0.53 3.60
C ALA A 71 -10.47 -1.03 2.74
N SER A 72 -10.64 -0.46 1.55
CA SER A 72 -11.74 -0.78 0.64
C SER A 72 -11.29 -1.55 -0.61
N GLY A 73 -10.11 -1.25 -1.16
CA GLY A 73 -9.62 -1.85 -2.41
C GLY A 73 -8.81 -3.14 -2.21
N ALA A 74 -7.69 -3.06 -1.49
CA ALA A 74 -6.76 -4.20 -1.35
C ALA A 74 -7.31 -5.33 -0.47
N ARG A 75 -8.05 -5.02 0.59
CA ARG A 75 -8.81 -6.03 1.37
C ARG A 75 -9.82 -6.77 0.48
N ASN A 76 -10.40 -6.06 -0.48
CA ASN A 76 -11.33 -6.64 -1.44
C ASN A 76 -10.60 -7.51 -2.48
N SER A 77 -9.42 -7.09 -2.97
CA SER A 77 -8.66 -7.89 -3.95
C SER A 77 -8.27 -9.26 -3.41
N GLY A 78 -7.89 -9.38 -2.13
CA GLY A 78 -7.59 -10.67 -1.51
C GLY A 78 -8.81 -11.59 -1.42
N LEU A 79 -9.95 -11.06 -0.97
CA LEU A 79 -11.22 -11.80 -0.91
C LEU A 79 -11.74 -12.17 -2.30
N GLU A 80 -11.58 -11.29 -3.29
CA GLU A 80 -11.91 -11.55 -4.69
C GLU A 80 -11.03 -12.69 -5.25
N LEU A 81 -9.72 -12.71 -4.96
CA LEU A 81 -8.85 -13.83 -5.37
C LEU A 81 -9.27 -15.14 -4.71
N GLU A 82 -9.63 -15.13 -3.43
CA GLU A 82 -10.07 -16.35 -2.73
C GLU A 82 -11.40 -16.87 -3.27
N ALA A 83 -12.35 -15.97 -3.55
CA ALA A 83 -13.61 -16.31 -4.21
C ALA A 83 -13.39 -16.87 -5.63
N VAL A 84 -12.39 -16.34 -6.35
CA VAL A 84 -11.97 -16.88 -7.66
C VAL A 84 -11.44 -18.30 -7.50
N VAL A 85 -10.53 -18.56 -6.55
CA VAL A 85 -9.98 -19.91 -6.33
C VAL A 85 -11.10 -20.91 -6.09
N GLN A 86 -12.02 -20.57 -5.18
CA GLN A 86 -13.17 -21.43 -4.87
C GLN A 86 -14.08 -21.66 -6.09
N ALA A 87 -14.33 -20.62 -6.90
CA ALA A 87 -15.10 -20.75 -8.13
C ALA A 87 -14.40 -21.63 -9.18
N THR A 88 -13.08 -21.52 -9.30
CA THR A 88 -12.29 -22.37 -10.23
C THR A 88 -12.26 -23.82 -9.80
N GLU A 89 -12.15 -24.10 -8.50
CA GLU A 89 -12.21 -25.47 -7.96
C GLU A 89 -13.58 -26.10 -8.24
N SER A 90 -14.66 -25.38 -7.91
CA SER A 90 -16.03 -25.86 -8.15
C SER A 90 -16.33 -26.09 -9.65
N ALA A 91 -15.84 -25.21 -10.53
CA ALA A 91 -15.98 -25.40 -11.97
C ALA A 91 -15.20 -26.62 -12.46
N ALA A 92 -13.98 -26.83 -11.97
CA ALA A 92 -13.16 -27.99 -12.32
C ALA A 92 -13.83 -29.31 -11.87
N ASP A 93 -14.36 -29.36 -10.65
CA ASP A 93 -15.08 -30.52 -10.14
C ASP A 93 -16.32 -30.83 -11.00
N THR A 94 -17.11 -29.80 -11.34
CA THR A 94 -18.30 -29.96 -12.19
C THR A 94 -17.95 -30.52 -13.58
N ILE A 95 -16.88 -30.00 -14.19
CA ILE A 95 -16.40 -30.48 -15.49
C ILE A 95 -15.95 -31.94 -15.40
N LEU A 96 -15.23 -32.31 -14.34
CA LEU A 96 -14.75 -33.66 -14.14
C LEU A 96 -15.90 -34.64 -13.92
N GLU A 97 -16.85 -34.32 -13.03
CA GLU A 97 -18.03 -35.14 -12.77
C GLU A 97 -18.88 -35.35 -14.03
N ALA A 98 -19.07 -34.29 -14.83
CA ALA A 98 -19.80 -34.39 -16.09
C ALA A 98 -19.06 -35.29 -17.10
N ALA A 99 -17.73 -35.16 -17.19
CA ALA A 99 -16.92 -36.01 -18.06
C ALA A 99 -16.94 -37.49 -17.63
N GLU A 100 -16.87 -37.78 -16.33
CA GLU A 100 -16.98 -39.13 -15.78
C GLU A 100 -18.36 -39.75 -16.05
N ALA A 101 -19.43 -38.95 -15.93
CA ALA A 101 -20.78 -39.39 -16.27
C ALA A 101 -20.92 -39.71 -17.77
N ILE A 102 -20.30 -38.90 -18.64
CA ILE A 102 -20.25 -39.15 -20.09
C ILE A 102 -19.50 -40.45 -20.39
N GLN A 103 -18.35 -40.69 -19.75
CA GLN A 103 -17.59 -41.92 -19.91
C GLN A 103 -18.41 -43.15 -19.50
N THR A 104 -19.08 -43.08 -18.34
CA THR A 104 -19.96 -44.15 -17.85
C THR A 104 -21.10 -44.45 -18.83
N TRP A 105 -21.67 -43.41 -19.44
CA TRP A 105 -22.71 -43.55 -20.46
C TRP A 105 -22.18 -44.26 -21.72
N LEU A 106 -20.99 -43.87 -22.20
CA LEU A 106 -20.35 -44.49 -23.36
C LEU A 106 -20.08 -45.98 -23.13
N ASP A 107 -19.61 -46.34 -21.94
CA ASP A 107 -19.33 -47.73 -21.57
C ASP A 107 -20.61 -48.57 -21.37
N GLY A 108 -21.71 -47.94 -20.96
CA GLY A 108 -23.01 -48.57 -20.75
C GLY A 108 -23.77 -48.90 -22.04
N GLY A 109 -23.43 -48.27 -23.17
CA GLY A 109 -23.99 -48.58 -24.49
C GLY A 109 -25.49 -48.26 -24.67
N ALA A 110 -26.10 -47.49 -23.76
CA ALA A 110 -27.50 -47.09 -23.85
C ALA A 110 -27.70 -46.03 -24.95
N GLN A 111 -28.70 -46.22 -25.82
CA GLN A 111 -28.99 -45.32 -26.95
C GLN A 111 -30.46 -44.89 -27.04
N ASP A 112 -31.23 -45.12 -25.98
CA ASP A 112 -32.61 -44.63 -25.91
C ASP A 112 -32.67 -43.11 -25.78
N THR A 113 -33.83 -42.53 -26.07
CA THR A 113 -34.03 -41.07 -26.09
C THR A 113 -33.76 -40.41 -24.74
N GLU A 114 -34.05 -41.10 -23.63
CA GLU A 114 -33.82 -40.57 -22.28
C GLU A 114 -32.32 -40.53 -21.97
N SER A 115 -31.61 -41.59 -22.32
CA SER A 115 -30.14 -41.67 -22.23
C SER A 115 -29.44 -40.59 -23.04
N ILE A 116 -29.90 -40.29 -24.27
CA ILE A 116 -29.32 -39.21 -25.10
C ILE A 116 -29.63 -37.82 -24.51
N ALA A 117 -30.82 -37.62 -23.93
CA ALA A 117 -31.17 -36.38 -23.25
C ALA A 117 -30.29 -36.14 -22.01
N ALA A 118 -30.03 -37.19 -21.22
CA ALA A 118 -29.11 -37.13 -20.07
C ALA A 118 -27.68 -36.78 -20.50
N LEU A 119 -27.18 -37.36 -21.60
CA LEU A 119 -25.88 -37.01 -22.18
C LEU A 119 -25.82 -35.53 -22.59
N THR A 120 -26.86 -35.06 -23.26
CA THR A 120 -26.97 -33.64 -23.68
C THR A 120 -26.90 -32.70 -22.47
N GLN A 121 -27.55 -33.08 -21.36
CA GLN A 121 -27.48 -32.30 -20.14
C GLN A 121 -26.05 -32.24 -19.58
N ARG A 122 -25.30 -33.35 -19.56
CA ARG A 122 -23.90 -33.35 -19.08
C ARG A 122 -23.00 -32.47 -19.92
N VAL A 123 -23.21 -32.44 -21.24
CA VAL A 123 -22.48 -31.52 -22.14
C VAL A 123 -22.84 -30.06 -21.84
N ASN A 124 -24.11 -29.76 -21.55
CA ASN A 124 -24.52 -28.41 -21.13
C ASN A 124 -23.91 -28.01 -19.78
N ASP A 125 -23.84 -28.93 -18.82
CA ASP A 125 -23.20 -28.70 -17.51
C ASP A 125 -21.73 -28.28 -17.69
N ILE A 126 -21.00 -28.92 -18.62
CA ILE A 126 -19.62 -28.54 -19.00
C ILE A 126 -19.58 -27.12 -19.60
N PHE A 127 -20.45 -26.81 -20.56
CA PHE A 127 -20.47 -25.47 -21.17
C PHE A 127 -20.76 -24.38 -20.15
N GLN A 128 -21.68 -24.65 -19.22
CA GLN A 128 -22.03 -23.72 -18.16
C GLN A 128 -20.84 -23.50 -17.20
N ALA A 129 -20.18 -24.58 -16.76
CA ALA A 129 -19.01 -24.50 -15.89
C ALA A 129 -17.85 -23.72 -16.55
N CYS A 130 -17.55 -23.97 -17.83
CA CYS A 130 -16.55 -23.23 -18.60
C CYS A 130 -16.91 -21.74 -18.74
N SER A 131 -18.18 -21.42 -18.95
CA SER A 131 -18.63 -20.02 -19.05
C SER A 131 -18.46 -19.27 -17.73
N PHE A 132 -18.74 -19.90 -16.58
CA PHE A 132 -18.48 -19.32 -15.26
C PHE A 132 -16.98 -19.18 -14.95
N GLN A 133 -16.14 -20.08 -15.46
CA GLN A 133 -14.69 -19.96 -15.37
C GLN A 133 -14.17 -18.72 -16.12
N ASP A 134 -14.75 -18.34 -17.26
CA ASP A 134 -14.35 -17.11 -17.96
C ASP A 134 -14.61 -15.85 -17.11
N LEU A 135 -15.80 -15.76 -16.49
CA LEU A 135 -16.12 -14.69 -15.55
C LEU A 135 -15.11 -14.63 -14.39
N THR A 136 -14.67 -15.79 -13.92
CA THR A 136 -13.64 -15.93 -12.89
C THR A 136 -12.29 -15.37 -13.38
N GLY A 137 -11.91 -15.63 -14.64
CA GLY A 137 -10.75 -15.01 -15.28
C GLY A 137 -10.82 -13.48 -15.38
N GLN A 138 -12.01 -12.92 -15.61
CA GLN A 138 -12.23 -11.47 -15.59
C GLN A 138 -12.03 -10.88 -14.18
N ARG A 139 -12.50 -11.57 -13.13
CA ARG A 139 -12.29 -11.15 -11.73
C ARG A 139 -10.81 -11.15 -11.34
N ILE A 140 -10.04 -12.16 -11.73
CA ILE A 140 -8.58 -12.18 -11.55
C ILE A 140 -7.94 -10.95 -12.19
N ARG A 141 -8.27 -10.65 -13.45
CA ARG A 141 -7.73 -9.49 -14.17
C ARG A 141 -8.02 -8.18 -13.44
N ARG A 142 -9.23 -8.02 -12.88
CA ARG A 142 -9.60 -6.82 -12.09
C ARG A 142 -8.79 -6.72 -10.80
N ALA A 143 -8.64 -7.81 -10.06
CA ALA A 143 -7.86 -7.83 -8.84
C ALA A 143 -6.37 -7.54 -9.10
N ILE A 144 -5.79 -8.10 -10.18
CA ILE A 144 -4.42 -7.77 -10.61
C ILE A 144 -4.27 -6.27 -10.92
N LYS A 145 -5.21 -5.68 -11.68
CA LYS A 145 -5.20 -4.24 -11.97
C LYS A 145 -5.23 -3.39 -10.70
N GLN A 146 -6.00 -3.80 -9.68
CA GLN A 146 -6.06 -3.12 -8.39
C GLN A 146 -4.72 -3.22 -7.63
N LEU A 147 -4.08 -4.39 -7.64
CA LEU A 147 -2.76 -4.58 -7.02
C LEU A 147 -1.67 -3.75 -7.72
N GLN A 148 -1.66 -3.72 -9.06
CA GLN A 148 -0.76 -2.87 -9.84
C GLN A 148 -0.93 -1.38 -9.54
N HIS A 149 -2.17 -0.93 -9.32
CA HIS A 149 -2.42 0.46 -8.92
C HIS A 149 -1.80 0.79 -7.56
N VAL A 150 -1.88 -0.14 -6.59
CA VAL A 150 -1.23 0.01 -5.29
C VAL A 150 0.29 0.04 -5.43
N GLU A 151 0.86 -0.81 -6.29
CA GLU A 151 2.29 -0.85 -6.60
C GLU A 151 2.82 0.49 -7.16
N THR A 152 2.19 1.03 -8.21
CA THR A 152 2.58 2.33 -8.81
C THR A 152 2.53 3.49 -7.79
N MET A 153 1.55 3.46 -6.89
CA MET A 153 1.45 4.47 -5.84
C MET A 153 2.57 4.35 -4.80
N LEU A 154 3.01 3.13 -4.46
CA LEU A 154 4.14 2.89 -3.56
C LEU A 154 5.47 3.31 -4.19
N GLU A 155 5.67 3.04 -5.48
CA GLU A 155 6.86 3.47 -6.24
C GLU A 155 7.01 5.00 -6.23
N GLY A 156 5.91 5.74 -6.40
CA GLY A 156 5.89 7.20 -6.37
C GLY A 156 6.22 7.83 -5.02
N LEU A 157 6.23 7.05 -3.93
CA LEU A 157 6.51 7.49 -2.57
C LEU A 157 7.94 7.19 -2.11
N MET A 158 8.73 6.42 -2.87
CA MET A 158 10.13 6.15 -2.53
C MET A 158 11.04 7.35 -2.88
N PRO A 159 11.76 7.93 -1.90
CA PRO A 159 12.69 9.02 -2.17
C PRO A 159 13.92 8.47 -2.90
N GLY A 160 14.19 9.01 -4.10
CA GLY A 160 15.22 8.49 -5.01
C GLY A 160 14.67 7.52 -6.05
N GLY A 161 13.40 7.70 -6.46
CA GLY A 161 12.80 7.01 -7.59
C GLY A 161 13.84 6.80 -8.67
N ALA A 162 14.12 5.53 -8.96
CA ALA A 162 14.87 5.18 -10.13
C ALA A 162 14.13 5.85 -11.30
N SER A 163 14.64 6.99 -11.76
CA SER A 163 14.57 7.29 -13.18
C SER A 163 15.01 5.98 -13.83
N PRO A 164 14.20 5.33 -14.70
CA PRO A 164 14.53 4.01 -15.20
C PRO A 164 15.95 4.08 -15.70
N ALA A 165 16.88 3.48 -14.96
CA ALA A 165 18.22 3.33 -15.44
C ALA A 165 18.02 2.45 -16.66
N GLU A 166 18.39 2.97 -17.83
CA GLU A 166 18.45 2.24 -19.09
C GLU A 166 19.13 0.88 -18.82
N GLY A 167 18.36 -0.17 -18.55
CA GLY A 167 18.94 -1.44 -18.11
C GLY A 167 18.07 -2.39 -17.28
N GLU A 168 17.03 -1.94 -16.57
CA GLU A 168 16.15 -2.88 -15.87
C GLU A 168 15.00 -3.34 -16.78
N ALA A 169 14.99 -4.66 -17.03
CA ALA A 169 14.01 -5.31 -17.89
C ALA A 169 12.59 -4.97 -17.42
N PRO A 170 11.68 -4.62 -18.34
CA PRO A 170 10.32 -4.27 -17.98
C PRO A 170 9.70 -5.43 -17.21
N VAL A 171 9.18 -5.16 -16.01
CA VAL A 171 8.31 -6.07 -15.29
C VAL A 171 7.23 -6.46 -16.29
N ALA A 172 7.23 -7.72 -16.71
CA ALA A 172 6.45 -8.16 -17.84
C ALA A 172 4.98 -7.80 -17.58
N LYS A 173 4.47 -6.80 -18.30
CA LYS A 173 3.06 -6.50 -18.37
C LYS A 173 2.39 -7.79 -18.81
N LEU A 174 1.75 -8.48 -17.88
CA LEU A 174 1.10 -9.75 -18.16
C LEU A 174 -0.03 -9.46 -19.15
N GLU A 175 0.23 -9.60 -20.45
CA GLU A 175 -0.79 -9.51 -21.49
C GLU A 175 -1.62 -10.79 -21.42
N ILE A 176 -2.67 -10.74 -20.62
CA ILE A 176 -3.65 -11.81 -20.55
C ILE A 176 -4.50 -11.72 -21.81
N LEU A 177 -4.16 -12.52 -22.83
CA LEU A 177 -4.96 -12.75 -24.03
C LEU A 177 -6.29 -13.42 -23.64
N GLY A 178 -7.30 -12.62 -23.33
CA GLY A 178 -8.69 -13.05 -23.21
C GLY A 178 -9.56 -12.07 -23.98
N HIS A 179 -10.44 -12.58 -24.84
CA HIS A 179 -11.39 -11.77 -25.61
C HIS A 179 -12.23 -10.94 -24.63
N GLU A 180 -12.11 -9.61 -24.70
CA GLU A 180 -13.00 -8.70 -23.96
C GLU A 180 -14.39 -8.78 -24.59
N GLN A 181 -15.24 -9.66 -24.07
CA GLN A 181 -16.68 -9.38 -24.05
C GLN A 181 -16.97 -8.60 -22.78
N THR A 182 -16.44 -7.38 -22.73
CA THR A 182 -16.80 -6.40 -21.71
C THR A 182 -18.23 -5.95 -22.00
N VAL A 183 -19.15 -6.33 -21.12
CA VAL A 183 -20.43 -5.63 -21.04
C VAL A 183 -20.09 -4.20 -20.60
N ASP A 184 -20.53 -3.23 -21.40
CA ASP A 184 -20.18 -1.81 -21.32
C ASP A 184 -20.14 -1.26 -19.87
N GLU A 185 -19.07 -0.55 -19.55
CA GLU A 185 -18.66 -0.08 -18.21
C GLU A 185 -19.59 0.99 -17.57
N ALA A 186 -20.79 1.20 -18.12
CA ALA A 186 -21.75 2.22 -17.67
C ALA A 186 -23.08 1.66 -17.13
N ALA A 187 -23.27 0.34 -17.05
CA ALA A 187 -24.52 -0.26 -16.56
C ALA A 187 -24.45 -0.90 -15.16
N ALA A 188 -23.27 -1.01 -14.53
CA ALA A 188 -23.06 -1.84 -13.34
C ALA A 188 -22.97 -1.07 -11.99
N ALA A 189 -23.69 0.05 -11.86
CA ALA A 189 -23.95 0.68 -10.57
C ALA A 189 -25.45 0.62 -10.20
N GLY A 190 -26.15 -0.43 -10.66
CA GLY A 190 -27.45 -0.82 -10.13
C GLY A 190 -27.28 -1.94 -9.09
N PRO A 191 -28.17 -2.03 -8.08
CA PRO A 191 -28.16 -3.18 -7.17
C PRO A 191 -28.27 -4.45 -8.00
N ASP A 192 -27.42 -5.42 -7.68
CA ASP A 192 -27.47 -6.78 -8.23
C ASP A 192 -28.93 -7.25 -8.21
N LEU A 193 -29.54 -7.41 -9.39
CA LEU A 193 -30.96 -7.75 -9.49
C LEU A 193 -31.13 -9.13 -8.87
N ALA A 194 -31.78 -9.17 -7.71
CA ALA A 194 -32.06 -10.44 -7.05
C ALA A 194 -32.79 -11.36 -8.04
N GLN A 195 -32.54 -12.66 -7.97
CA GLN A 195 -33.13 -13.66 -8.87
C GLN A 195 -34.66 -13.52 -9.03
N ALA A 196 -35.34 -13.09 -7.97
CA ALA A 196 -36.79 -12.82 -7.95
C ALA A 196 -37.25 -11.67 -8.87
N GLU A 197 -36.35 -10.80 -9.32
CA GLU A 197 -36.60 -9.67 -10.20
C GLU A 197 -36.35 -10.06 -11.67
N ILE A 198 -35.36 -10.94 -11.91
CA ILE A 198 -35.12 -11.60 -13.20
C ILE A 198 -36.32 -12.47 -13.59
N ASP A 199 -36.81 -13.29 -12.65
CA ASP A 199 -37.94 -14.19 -12.88
C ASP A 199 -39.25 -13.43 -13.17
N ARG A 200 -39.36 -12.19 -12.65
CA ARG A 200 -40.50 -11.29 -12.89
C ARG A 200 -40.45 -10.66 -14.28
N LEU A 201 -39.25 -10.41 -14.80
CA LEU A 201 -39.02 -9.80 -16.11
C LEU A 201 -39.22 -10.79 -17.27
N LEU A 202 -38.95 -12.07 -17.04
CA LEU A 202 -39.06 -13.12 -18.06
C LEU A 202 -40.46 -13.75 -18.16
N ASN A 203 -41.27 -13.63 -17.11
CA ASN A 203 -42.61 -14.22 -17.03
C ASN A 203 -43.76 -13.18 -16.99
N GLY A 204 -43.47 -11.95 -17.43
CA GLY A 204 -44.45 -10.85 -17.58
C GLY A 204 -45.11 -10.82 -18.95
#